data_AF-A0A4Q3U631-F1
#
_entry.id   AF-A0A4Q3U631-F1
#
_cell.length_a   1.000
_cell.length_b   1.000
_cell.length_c   1.000
_cell.angle_alpha   90.00
_cell.angle_beta   90.00
_cell.angle_gamma   90.00
#
_symmetry.space_group_name_H-M   'P 1'
#
loop_
_entity.id
_entity.type
_entity.pdbx_description
1 polymer ?
#
loop_
_entity_poly.entity_id
_entity_poly.type
_entity_poly.pdbx_seq_one_letter_code
_entity_poly.pdbx_strand_id
1 'polypeptide(L)'
;MTELTDLGVAAIRDGVKSGTFSAVEVAEAFNANVAAASALNAFIVATPDAALDAARATDARRASGEDLGKMGGVPIGMKDLFATRGVQTSAASHILEGFKPEYESTVSQKLWDAGA
;
A
#
# COMPACT_ATOMS: atom_id res chain seq x y z
N MET A 1 -15.65 -18.15 0.45
CA MET A 1 -15.29 -16.89 -0.25
C MET A 1 -13.78 -16.89 -0.35
N THR A 2 -13.21 -16.41 -1.45
CA THR A 2 -11.76 -16.21 -1.54
C THR A 2 -11.39 -15.03 -0.64
N GLU A 3 -10.38 -15.20 0.22
CA GLU A 3 -9.88 -14.12 1.09
C GLU A 3 -9.29 -12.99 0.23
N LEU A 4 -9.49 -11.73 0.61
CA LEU A 4 -8.98 -10.58 -0.15
C LEU A 4 -7.46 -10.63 -0.34
N THR A 5 -6.75 -11.21 0.62
CA THR A 5 -5.28 -11.36 0.61
C THR A 5 -4.76 -12.43 -0.34
N ASP A 6 -5.62 -13.31 -0.86
CA ASP A 6 -5.25 -14.34 -1.84
C ASP A 6 -5.48 -13.88 -3.29
N LEU A 7 -6.07 -12.69 -3.48
CA LEU A 7 -6.34 -12.13 -4.79
C LEU A 7 -5.08 -11.54 -5.44
N GLY A 8 -4.96 -11.70 -6.76
CA GLY A 8 -3.94 -11.01 -7.53
C GLY A 8 -4.27 -9.53 -7.75
N VAL A 9 -3.25 -8.75 -8.15
CA VAL A 9 -3.35 -7.30 -8.41
C VAL A 9 -4.56 -6.91 -9.26
N ALA A 10 -4.79 -7.61 -10.39
CA ALA A 10 -5.90 -7.29 -11.28
C ALA A 10 -7.27 -7.53 -10.60
N ALA A 11 -7.41 -8.60 -9.84
CA ALA A 11 -8.66 -8.93 -9.15
C ALA A 11 -8.98 -7.93 -8.03
N ILE A 12 -7.96 -7.49 -7.27
CA ILE A 12 -8.12 -6.43 -6.26
C ILE A 12 -8.54 -5.13 -6.93
N ARG A 13 -7.76 -4.65 -7.91
CA ARG A 13 -8.04 -3.40 -8.63
C ARG A 13 -9.44 -3.40 -9.23
N ASP A 14 -9.81 -4.46 -9.94
CA ASP A 14 -11.08 -4.53 -10.65
C ASP A 14 -12.25 -4.65 -9.66
N GLY A 15 -12.08 -5.37 -8.55
CA GLY A 15 -13.06 -5.47 -7.47
C GLY A 15 -13.30 -4.16 -6.72
N VAL A 16 -12.23 -3.40 -6.43
CA VAL A 16 -12.33 -2.04 -5.90
C VAL A 16 -13.05 -1.15 -6.91
N LYS A 17 -12.61 -1.15 -8.17
CA LYS A 17 -13.19 -0.32 -9.23
C LYS A 17 -14.69 -0.58 -9.44
N SER A 18 -15.13 -1.84 -9.40
CA SER A 18 -16.54 -2.21 -9.54
C SER A 18 -17.35 -1.99 -8.26
N GLY A 19 -16.70 -1.79 -7.11
CA GLY A 19 -17.35 -1.69 -5.80
C GLY A 19 -17.80 -3.03 -5.23
N THR A 20 -17.21 -4.14 -5.67
CA THR A 20 -17.45 -5.47 -5.08
C THR A 20 -16.98 -5.50 -3.62
N PHE A 21 -15.90 -4.77 -3.33
CA PHE A 21 -15.40 -4.42 -2.02
C PHE A 21 -14.75 -3.04 -2.11
N SER A 22 -14.55 -2.39 -0.97
CA SER A 22 -13.86 -1.11 -0.85
C SER A 22 -12.34 -1.27 -0.79
N ALA A 23 -11.61 -0.21 -1.13
CA ALA A 23 -10.16 -0.19 -0.92
C ALA A 23 -9.81 -0.28 0.58
N VAL A 24 -10.65 0.27 1.46
CA VAL A 24 -10.47 0.17 2.92
C VAL A 24 -10.55 -1.29 3.38
N GLU A 25 -11.53 -2.07 2.93
CA GLU A 25 -11.61 -3.50 3.27
C GLU A 25 -10.36 -4.27 2.83
N VAL A 26 -9.80 -3.93 1.66
CA VAL A 26 -8.53 -4.51 1.19
C VAL A 26 -7.37 -4.13 2.11
N ALA A 27 -7.21 -2.84 2.41
CA ALA A 27 -6.13 -2.36 3.27
C ALA A 27 -6.21 -2.94 4.70
N GLU A 28 -7.40 -3.02 5.28
CA GLU A 28 -7.64 -3.64 6.58
C GLU A 28 -7.26 -5.13 6.59
N ALA A 29 -7.67 -5.88 5.56
CA ALA A 29 -7.34 -7.30 5.43
C ALA A 29 -5.82 -7.52 5.33
N PHE A 30 -5.11 -6.75 4.51
CA PHE A 30 -3.65 -6.85 4.39
C PHE A 30 -2.94 -6.39 5.66
N ASN A 31 -3.37 -5.31 6.31
CA ASN A 31 -2.80 -4.85 7.57
C ASN A 31 -2.96 -5.91 8.68
N ALA A 32 -4.14 -6.53 8.78
CA ALA A 32 -4.38 -7.61 9.72
C ALA A 32 -3.47 -8.82 9.45
N ASN A 33 -3.30 -9.20 8.18
CA ASN A 33 -2.42 -10.31 7.80
C ASN A 33 -0.94 -10.02 8.11
N VAL A 34 -0.47 -8.79 7.84
CA VAL A 34 0.90 -8.35 8.19
C VAL A 34 1.13 -8.41 9.70
N ALA A 35 0.18 -7.95 10.50
CA ALA A 35 0.27 -7.99 11.96
C ALA A 35 0.31 -9.43 12.50
N ALA A 36 -0.58 -10.30 11.99
CA ALA A 36 -0.63 -11.71 12.37
C ALA A 36 0.64 -12.49 11.98
N ALA A 37 1.27 -12.11 10.86
CA ALA A 37 2.47 -12.76 10.34
C ALA A 37 3.79 -12.13 10.84
N SER A 38 3.76 -11.31 11.90
CA SER A 38 4.94 -10.59 12.43
C SER A 38 6.15 -11.48 12.74
N ALA A 39 5.93 -12.74 13.12
CA ALA A 39 6.98 -13.73 13.36
C ALA A 39 7.87 -14.01 12.13
N LEU A 40 7.40 -13.72 10.91
CA LEU A 40 8.18 -13.85 9.69
C LEU A 40 9.26 -12.76 9.55
N ASN A 41 9.15 -11.65 10.29
CA ASN A 41 10.05 -10.51 10.20
C ASN A 41 10.21 -9.98 8.75
N ALA A 42 9.11 -9.94 8.00
CA ALA A 42 9.12 -9.61 6.56
C ALA A 42 9.15 -8.09 6.27
N PHE A 43 8.72 -7.26 7.21
CA PHE A 43 8.67 -5.79 7.08
C PHE A 43 9.59 -5.15 8.11
N ILE A 44 10.50 -4.27 7.67
CA ILE A 44 11.34 -3.46 8.57
C ILE A 44 10.50 -2.33 9.18
N VAL A 45 9.67 -1.69 8.36
CA VAL A 45 8.70 -0.68 8.79
C VAL A 45 7.36 -1.01 8.17
N ALA A 46 6.34 -1.21 9.00
CA ALA A 46 4.95 -1.27 8.56
C ALA A 46 4.31 0.12 8.63
N THR A 47 3.44 0.43 7.67
CA THR A 47 2.75 1.73 7.57
C THR A 47 1.24 1.57 7.47
N PRO A 48 0.57 0.95 8.48
CA PRO A 48 -0.84 0.58 8.38
C PRO A 48 -1.76 1.79 8.19
N ASP A 49 -1.49 2.90 8.90
CA ASP A 49 -2.29 4.12 8.78
C ASP A 49 -2.17 4.76 7.40
N ALA A 50 -0.96 4.80 6.83
CA ALA A 50 -0.74 5.31 5.48
C ALA A 50 -1.49 4.48 4.42
N ALA A 51 -1.53 3.16 4.58
CA ALA A 51 -2.31 2.28 3.72
C ALA A 51 -3.82 2.57 3.82
N LEU A 52 -4.33 2.80 5.04
CA LEU A 52 -5.74 3.15 5.26
C LEU A 52 -6.09 4.53 4.69
N ASP A 53 -5.22 5.51 4.84
CA ASP A 53 -5.45 6.86 4.30
C ASP A 53 -5.46 6.86 2.76
N ALA A 54 -4.54 6.12 2.12
CA ALA A 54 -4.55 5.92 0.67
C ALA A 54 -5.82 5.19 0.19
N ALA A 55 -6.25 4.17 0.93
CA ALA A 55 -7.47 3.43 0.64
C ALA A 55 -8.73 4.31 0.73
N ARG A 56 -8.86 5.12 1.80
CA ARG A 56 -9.96 6.08 1.95
C ARG A 56 -9.99 7.10 0.81
N ALA A 57 -8.84 7.61 0.39
CA ALA A 57 -8.74 8.51 -0.75
C ALA A 57 -9.17 7.83 -2.05
N THR A 58 -8.82 6.56 -2.24
CA THR A 58 -9.25 5.74 -3.39
C THR A 58 -10.76 5.53 -3.39
N ASP A 59 -11.36 5.17 -2.26
CA ASP A 59 -12.81 4.99 -2.15
C ASP A 59 -13.58 6.31 -2.38
N ALA A 60 -13.05 7.44 -1.91
CA ALA A 60 -13.61 8.76 -2.19
C ALA A 60 -13.60 9.09 -3.69
N ARG A 61 -12.48 8.84 -4.38
CA ARG A 61 -12.37 9.00 -5.84
C ARG A 61 -13.30 8.06 -6.60
N ARG A 62 -13.50 6.84 -6.10
CA ARG A 62 -14.46 5.89 -6.69
C ARG A 62 -15.87 6.41 -6.57
N ALA A 63 -16.24 6.91 -5.40
CA ALA A 63 -17.57 7.47 -5.14
C ALA A 63 -17.86 8.72 -5.99
N SER A 64 -16.84 9.52 -6.33
CA SER A 64 -16.97 10.66 -7.25
C SER A 64 -16.94 10.26 -8.73
N GLY A 65 -16.74 8.98 -9.06
CA GLY A 65 -16.68 8.50 -10.45
C GLY A 65 -15.38 8.86 -11.17
N GLU A 66 -14.34 9.23 -10.43
CA GLU A 66 -13.02 9.52 -10.99
C GLU A 66 -12.28 8.24 -11.42
N ASP A 67 -11.34 8.39 -12.34
CA ASP A 67 -10.43 7.29 -12.67
C ASP A 67 -9.52 6.99 -11.46
N LEU A 68 -9.51 5.74 -11.02
CA LEU A 68 -8.67 5.26 -9.90
C LEU A 68 -7.22 5.00 -10.31
N GLY A 69 -6.94 4.98 -11.62
CA GLY A 69 -5.63 4.64 -12.14
C GLY A 69 -5.38 3.13 -12.21
N LYS A 70 -4.18 2.76 -12.66
CA LYS A 70 -3.82 1.36 -12.96
C LYS A 70 -3.62 0.49 -11.73
N MET A 71 -3.45 1.10 -10.56
CA MET A 71 -3.18 0.45 -9.27
C MET A 71 -4.21 0.80 -8.20
N GLY A 72 -5.33 1.45 -8.57
CA GLY A 72 -6.41 1.87 -7.66
C GLY A 72 -6.76 0.82 -6.61
N GLY A 73 -6.40 1.09 -5.35
CA GLY A 73 -6.75 0.26 -4.19
C GLY A 73 -5.91 -1.01 -4.01
N VAL A 74 -4.76 -1.12 -4.67
CA VAL A 74 -3.84 -2.27 -4.58
C VAL A 74 -2.71 -1.97 -3.58
N PRO A 75 -2.64 -2.65 -2.42
CA PRO A 75 -1.57 -2.44 -1.45
C PRO A 75 -0.18 -2.81 -2.00
N ILE A 76 0.85 -2.06 -1.58
CA ILE A 76 2.24 -2.28 -1.99
C ILE A 76 3.15 -2.42 -0.77
N GLY A 77 3.92 -3.51 -0.73
CA GLY A 77 5.11 -3.61 0.11
C GLY A 77 6.32 -3.05 -0.63
N MET A 78 6.90 -1.96 -0.11
CA MET A 78 8.10 -1.35 -0.69
C MET A 78 9.35 -1.94 -0.04
N LYS A 79 10.33 -2.39 -0.85
CA LYS A 79 11.63 -2.80 -0.32
C LYS A 79 12.30 -1.60 0.34
N ASP A 80 12.88 -1.81 1.53
CA ASP A 80 13.57 -0.78 2.36
C ASP A 80 14.85 -0.20 1.72
N LEU A 81 14.99 -0.27 0.39
CA LEU A 81 16.05 0.34 -0.40
C LEU A 81 15.54 1.56 -1.18
N PHE A 82 14.23 1.63 -1.43
CA PHE A 82 13.62 2.74 -2.14
C PHE A 82 13.22 3.83 -1.16
N ALA A 83 13.71 5.05 -1.39
CA ALA A 83 13.29 6.21 -0.62
C ALA A 83 11.77 6.33 -0.70
N THR A 84 11.11 6.31 0.47
CA THR A 84 9.68 6.57 0.63
C THR A 84 9.53 7.82 1.49
N ARG A 85 8.94 8.89 0.94
CA ARG A 85 9.01 10.22 1.57
C ARG A 85 8.43 10.19 2.99
N GLY A 86 9.20 10.63 3.98
CA GLY A 86 8.77 10.71 5.38
C GLY A 86 8.68 9.38 6.13
N VAL A 87 8.86 8.23 5.46
CA VAL A 87 8.92 6.89 6.06
C VAL A 87 10.39 6.51 6.22
N GLN A 88 10.76 5.80 7.29
CA GLN A 88 12.15 5.39 7.45
C GLN A 88 12.58 4.47 6.30
N THR A 89 13.78 4.70 5.76
CA THR A 89 14.40 3.84 4.74
C THR A 89 15.84 3.55 5.15
N SER A 90 16.13 2.33 5.62
CA SER A 90 17.43 2.01 6.22
C SER A 90 18.39 1.22 5.31
N ALA A 91 17.92 0.75 4.15
CA ALA A 91 18.62 -0.24 3.33
C ALA A 91 19.04 -1.48 4.13
N ALA A 92 18.27 -1.83 5.17
CA ALA A 92 18.60 -2.84 6.17
C ALA A 92 19.99 -2.65 6.83
N SER A 93 20.40 -1.40 7.05
CA SER A 93 21.69 -1.04 7.66
C SER A 93 21.52 -0.02 8.78
N HIS A 94 22.20 -0.25 9.90
CA HIS A 94 22.24 0.68 11.03
C HIS A 94 22.83 2.06 10.67
N ILE A 95 23.58 2.17 9.57
CA ILE A 95 24.12 3.45 9.09
C ILE A 95 22.99 4.44 8.75
N LEU A 96 21.85 3.94 8.28
CA LEU A 96 20.69 4.74 7.87
C LEU A 96 19.50 4.57 8.83
N GLU A 97 19.74 4.06 10.04
CA GLU A 97 18.71 3.99 11.06
C GLU A 97 18.18 5.40 11.38
N GLY A 98 16.86 5.57 11.36
CA GLY A 98 16.21 6.87 11.53
C GLY A 98 16.20 7.77 10.28
N PHE A 99 16.85 7.39 9.17
CA PHE A 99 16.80 8.17 7.94
C PHE A 99 15.38 8.19 7.36
N LYS A 100 14.78 9.38 7.29
CA LYS A 100 13.48 9.63 6.66
C LYS A 100 13.70 10.52 5.43
N PRO A 101 13.59 9.98 4.20
CA PRO A 101 13.84 10.75 2.99
C PRO A 101 12.88 11.94 2.85
N GLU A 102 13.40 13.09 2.41
CA GLU A 102 12.58 14.26 2.02
C GLU A 102 12.16 14.24 0.54
N TYR A 103 12.45 13.15 -0.15
CA TYR A 103 12.12 12.91 -1.55
C TYR A 103 11.51 11.53 -1.72
N GLU A 104 10.82 11.35 -2.84
CA GLU A 104 10.22 10.07 -3.23
C GLU A 104 11.07 9.43 -4.32
N SER A 105 11.25 8.10 -4.27
CA SER A 105 11.91 7.41 -5.37
C SER A 105 11.03 7.44 -6.63
N THR A 106 11.63 7.41 -7.82
CA THR A 106 10.86 7.44 -9.07
C THR A 106 9.90 6.24 -9.21
N VAL A 107 10.23 5.09 -8.63
CA VAL A 107 9.38 3.90 -8.74
C VAL A 107 8.16 3.98 -7.82
N SER A 108 8.34 4.39 -6.57
CA SER A 108 7.25 4.60 -5.61
C SER A 108 6.34 5.72 -6.08
N GLN A 109 6.89 6.86 -6.55
CA GLN A 109 6.07 7.95 -7.10
C GLN A 109 5.15 7.47 -8.23
N LYS A 110 5.67 6.65 -9.16
CA LYS A 110 4.86 6.10 -10.27
C LYS A 110 3.75 5.16 -9.79
N LEU A 111 3.95 4.44 -8.69
CA LEU A 111 2.93 3.57 -8.10
C LEU A 111 1.85 4.41 -7.43
N TRP A 112 2.23 5.43 -6.64
CA TRP A 112 1.30 6.36 -6.00
C TRP A 112 0.47 7.13 -7.04
N ASP A 113 1.11 7.65 -8.09
CA ASP A 113 0.44 8.34 -9.20
C ASP A 113 -0.54 7.41 -9.94
N ALA A 114 -0.28 6.10 -9.95
CA ALA A 114 -1.15 5.11 -10.52
C ALA A 114 -2.31 4.68 -9.59
N GLY A 115 -2.38 5.20 -8.36
CA GLY A 115 -3.46 4.98 -7.40
C GLY A 115 -3.25 3.81 -6.43
N ALA A 116 -2.02 3.32 -6.27
CA ALA A 116 -1.67 2.31 -5.27
C ALA A 116 -1.93 2.80 -3.84
#